data_AF-A0A831KJC1-F1
#
_entry.id   AF-A0A831KJC1-F1
#
_cell.length_a   1.000
_cell.length_b   1.000
_cell.length_c   1.000
_cell.angle_alpha   90.00
_cell.angle_beta   90.00
_cell.angle_gamma   90.00
#
_symmetry.space_group_name_H-M   'P 1'
#
loop_
_entity.id
_entity.type
_entity.pdbx_description
1 polymer ?
#
loop_
_entity_poly.entity_id
_entity_poly.type
_entity_poly.pdbx_seq_one_letter_code
_entity_poly.pdbx_strand_id
1 'polypeptide(L)'
;MENVLSAAKIYRLPDLKLFRTPAFVLVVKKPMKRKNQNLLKARDNSLNSQPKRHLFIPLAIIAFVAFLDQITKIWAVNSLTFNKPVEVIGQFFMFTLLYNKGGAMGTNLGSSNYYLISASLILLFVLYYIYINRTKLQLSIPLSFIAGGAIGNLIDRITLGKV
;
A
#
# COMPACT_ATOMS: atom_id res chain seq x y z
N MET A 1 29.23 -8.60 -31.92
CA MET A 1 30.03 -8.05 -33.05
C MET A 1 29.15 -8.25 -34.28
N GLU A 2 28.61 -7.27 -34.99
CA GLU A 2 28.93 -5.86 -35.20
C GLU A 2 27.63 -5.01 -35.28
N ASN A 3 27.82 -3.71 -35.10
CA ASN A 3 26.83 -2.65 -35.15
C ASN A 3 25.98 -2.67 -36.44
N VAL A 4 24.65 -2.62 -36.32
CA VAL A 4 23.76 -2.23 -37.43
C VAL A 4 22.99 -0.98 -37.03
N LEU A 5 23.74 0.11 -36.87
CA LEU A 5 23.25 1.46 -37.14
C LEU A 5 23.87 1.87 -38.47
N SER A 6 23.15 1.69 -39.58
CA SER A 6 23.55 2.34 -40.84
C SER A 6 22.40 2.50 -41.83
N ALA A 7 22.33 3.73 -42.34
CA ALA A 7 21.76 4.17 -43.61
C ALA A 7 20.23 4.23 -43.77
N ALA A 8 19.64 5.34 -43.32
CA ALA A 8 18.59 5.99 -44.11
C ALA A 8 19.25 6.51 -45.41
N LYS A 9 19.00 5.84 -46.54
CA LYS A 9 19.50 6.28 -47.84
C LYS A 9 18.58 7.39 -48.36
N ILE A 10 18.99 8.64 -48.16
CA ILE A 10 18.30 9.82 -48.70
C ILE A 10 18.67 9.92 -50.18
N TYR A 11 17.72 9.70 -51.08
CA TYR A 11 17.90 10.05 -52.49
C TYR A 11 17.68 11.55 -52.64
N ARG A 12 18.74 12.28 -53.03
CA ARG A 12 18.66 13.69 -53.41
C ARG A 12 18.25 13.74 -54.88
N LEU A 13 17.01 14.15 -55.16
CA LEU A 13 16.57 14.41 -56.53
C LEU A 13 17.34 15.63 -57.08
N PRO A 14 17.82 15.59 -58.34
CA PRO A 14 18.49 16.72 -58.96
C PRO A 14 17.53 17.90 -59.16
N ASP A 15 18.05 19.11 -58.96
CA ASP A 15 17.33 20.39 -58.95
C ASP A 15 16.37 20.57 -60.15
N LEU A 16 15.07 20.40 -59.92
CA LEU A 16 14.04 21.03 -60.74
C LEU A 16 13.46 22.22 -59.99
N LYS A 17 14.01 23.41 -60.29
CA LYS A 17 13.35 24.69 -60.04
C LYS A 17 12.16 24.79 -60.99
N LEU A 18 10.95 24.48 -60.52
CA LEU A 18 9.69 25.16 -60.83
C LEU A 18 8.52 24.40 -60.17
N PHE A 19 7.59 25.15 -59.58
CA PHE A 19 6.33 24.74 -58.93
C PHE A 19 6.37 24.26 -57.46
N ARG A 20 5.82 25.12 -56.59
CA ARG A 20 5.40 24.80 -55.22
C ARG A 20 4.28 23.75 -55.24
N THR A 21 4.58 22.52 -54.84
CA THR A 21 3.59 21.54 -54.38
C THR A 21 4.10 20.87 -53.10
N PRO A 22 3.23 20.44 -52.16
CA PRO A 22 3.69 19.76 -50.96
C PRO A 22 4.25 18.39 -51.35
N ALA A 23 5.54 18.18 -51.07
CA ALA A 23 6.22 16.92 -51.31
C ALA A 23 5.53 15.80 -50.49
N PHE A 24 4.81 14.91 -51.18
CA PHE A 24 4.39 13.65 -50.60
C PHE A 24 5.60 12.74 -50.44
N VAL A 25 6.19 12.73 -49.25
CA VAL A 25 7.23 11.76 -48.87
C VAL A 25 6.56 10.40 -48.65
N LEU A 26 6.62 9.54 -49.66
CA LEU A 26 6.23 8.13 -49.56
C LEU A 26 7.26 7.38 -48.71
N VAL A 27 6.99 7.25 -47.41
CA VAL A 27 7.78 6.39 -46.52
C VAL A 27 7.40 4.93 -46.78
N VAL A 28 8.17 4.25 -47.63
CA VAL A 28 8.06 2.79 -47.79
C VAL A 28 8.56 2.11 -46.51
N LYS A 29 7.64 1.72 -45.62
CA LYS A 29 7.98 0.85 -44.47
C LYS A 29 8.40 -0.52 -45.02
N LYS A 30 9.70 -0.83 -44.95
CA LYS A 30 10.20 -2.19 -45.17
C LYS A 30 9.47 -3.16 -44.23
N PRO A 31 8.97 -4.33 -44.70
CA PRO A 31 8.32 -5.29 -43.83
C PRO A 31 9.31 -5.81 -42.78
N MET A 32 9.11 -5.38 -41.54
CA MET A 32 9.93 -5.76 -40.40
C MET A 32 9.77 -7.26 -40.13
N LYS A 33 10.87 -8.03 -40.11
CA LYS A 33 10.84 -9.49 -39.84
C LYS A 33 10.10 -9.79 -38.53
N ARG A 34 9.18 -10.76 -38.55
CA ARG A 34 8.35 -11.24 -37.42
C ARG A 34 9.09 -11.37 -36.08
N LYS A 35 10.38 -11.74 -36.09
CA LYS A 35 11.21 -11.89 -34.87
C LYS A 35 11.36 -10.58 -34.08
N ASN A 36 11.39 -9.43 -34.76
CA ASN A 36 11.47 -8.12 -34.10
C ASN A 36 10.13 -7.66 -33.52
N GLN A 37 9.00 -8.12 -34.06
CA GLN A 37 7.67 -7.79 -33.52
C GLN A 37 7.46 -8.38 -32.13
N ASN A 38 7.98 -9.58 -31.88
CA ASN A 38 7.91 -10.20 -30.55
C ASN A 38 8.80 -9.47 -29.53
N LEU A 39 9.97 -8.99 -29.95
CA LEU A 39 10.87 -8.19 -29.09
C LEU A 39 10.28 -6.82 -28.78
N LEU A 40 9.64 -6.17 -29.75
CA LEU A 40 8.94 -4.90 -29.55
C LEU A 40 7.70 -5.08 -28.68
N LYS A 41 6.91 -6.14 -28.87
CA LYS A 41 5.79 -6.49 -27.99
C LYS A 41 6.23 -6.81 -26.57
N ALA A 42 7.33 -7.55 -26.39
CA ALA A 42 7.87 -7.86 -25.07
C ALA A 42 8.36 -6.58 -24.36
N ARG A 43 9.01 -5.67 -25.11
CA ARG A 43 9.43 -4.36 -24.61
C ARG A 43 8.24 -3.49 -24.25
N ASP A 44 7.23 -3.38 -25.11
CA ASP A 44 6.00 -2.63 -24.83
C ASP A 44 5.24 -3.22 -23.64
N ASN A 45 5.15 -4.54 -23.50
CA ASN A 45 4.54 -5.19 -22.35
C ASN A 45 5.32 -4.92 -21.05
N SER A 46 6.65 -4.85 -21.11
CA SER A 46 7.49 -4.50 -19.95
C SER A 46 7.42 -3.02 -19.58
N LEU A 47 7.20 -2.13 -20.55
CA LEU A 47 7.03 -0.70 -20.33
C LEU A 47 5.60 -0.34 -19.89
N ASN A 48 4.62 -1.17 -20.25
CA ASN A 48 3.19 -0.92 -19.99
C ASN A 48 2.64 -1.76 -18.83
N SER A 49 3.47 -2.53 -18.12
CA SER A 49 3.08 -3.19 -16.88
C SER A 49 2.98 -2.15 -15.75
N GLN A 50 1.88 -1.40 -15.73
CA GLN A 50 1.53 -0.55 -14.59
C GLN A 50 1.45 -1.44 -13.34
N PRO A 51 2.16 -1.10 -12.25
CA PRO A 51 2.13 -1.92 -11.06
C PRO A 51 0.69 -1.94 -10.51
N LYS A 52 0.11 -3.14 -10.41
CA LYS A 52 -1.26 -3.32 -9.92
C LYS A 52 -1.35 -2.74 -8.50
N ARG A 53 -2.26 -1.79 -8.30
CA ARG A 53 -2.50 -1.17 -6.99
C ARG A 53 -3.41 -2.11 -6.19
N HIS A 54 -2.88 -2.73 -5.14
CA HIS A 54 -3.61 -3.67 -4.31
C HIS A 54 -4.09 -2.99 -3.03
N LEU A 55 -5.00 -2.01 -3.15
CA LEU A 55 -5.55 -1.30 -1.97
C LEU A 55 -6.59 -2.13 -1.21
N PHE A 56 -7.29 -3.05 -1.89
CA PHE A 56 -8.34 -3.85 -1.29
C PHE A 56 -7.84 -4.75 -0.17
N ILE A 57 -6.72 -5.46 -0.38
CA ILE A 57 -6.17 -6.41 0.60
C ILE A 57 -5.79 -5.69 1.91
N PRO A 58 -4.98 -4.60 1.89
CA PRO A 58 -4.69 -3.80 3.07
C PRO A 58 -5.94 -3.31 3.80
N LEU A 59 -6.91 -2.75 3.08
CA LEU A 59 -8.15 -2.23 3.67
C LEU A 59 -8.96 -3.33 4.34
N ALA A 60 -9.07 -4.50 3.72
CA ALA A 60 -9.75 -5.65 4.29
C ALA A 60 -9.07 -6.13 5.59
N ILE A 61 -7.74 -6.18 5.63
CA ILE A 61 -6.98 -6.55 6.84
C ILE A 61 -7.21 -5.52 7.94
N ILE A 62 -7.12 -4.22 7.64
CA ILE A 62 -7.35 -3.14 8.61
C ILE A 62 -8.74 -3.28 9.24
N ALA A 63 -9.78 -3.42 8.40
CA ALA A 63 -11.16 -3.54 8.86
C ALA A 63 -11.37 -4.81 9.69
N PHE A 64 -10.83 -5.94 9.25
CA PHE A 64 -10.94 -7.22 9.95
C PHE A 64 -10.26 -7.17 11.33
N VAL A 65 -9.05 -6.63 11.42
CA VAL A 65 -8.31 -6.52 12.68
C VAL A 65 -9.01 -5.57 13.64
N ALA A 66 -9.46 -4.40 13.18
CA ALA A 66 -10.20 -3.46 14.02
C ALA A 66 -11.53 -4.06 14.52
N PHE A 67 -12.23 -4.80 13.67
CA PHE A 67 -13.46 -5.51 14.04
C PHE A 67 -13.23 -6.58 15.10
N LEU A 68 -12.21 -7.43 14.93
CA LEU A 68 -11.85 -8.45 15.91
C LEU A 68 -11.42 -7.86 17.24
N ASP A 69 -10.63 -6.78 17.23
CA ASP A 69 -10.21 -6.05 18.43
C ASP A 69 -11.43 -5.60 19.24
N GLN A 70 -12.39 -4.95 18.59
CA GLN A 70 -13.60 -4.44 19.25
C GLN A 70 -14.50 -5.56 19.78
N ILE A 71 -14.73 -6.63 19.01
CA ILE A 71 -15.50 -7.79 19.50
C ILE A 71 -14.83 -8.42 20.73
N THR A 72 -13.51 -8.57 20.69
CA THR A 72 -12.76 -9.18 21.79
C THR A 72 -12.84 -8.32 23.05
N LYS A 73 -12.76 -6.99 22.92
CA LYS A 73 -12.92 -6.04 24.02
C LYS A 73 -14.33 -6.06 24.61
N ILE A 74 -15.36 -6.06 23.75
CA ILE A 74 -16.76 -6.17 24.18
C ILE A 74 -16.97 -7.48 24.97
N TRP A 75 -16.48 -8.60 24.44
CA TRP A 75 -16.53 -9.88 25.13
C TRP A 75 -15.82 -9.82 26.50
N ALA A 76 -14.63 -9.24 26.55
CA ALA A 76 -13.84 -9.14 27.78
C ALA A 76 -14.55 -8.33 28.86
N VAL A 77 -15.14 -7.18 28.50
CA VAL A 77 -15.89 -6.33 29.43
C VAL A 77 -17.14 -7.04 29.98
N ASN A 78 -17.78 -7.88 29.16
CA ASN A 78 -18.99 -8.60 29.57
C ASN A 78 -18.71 -9.91 30.33
N SER A 79 -17.55 -10.53 30.12
CA SER A 79 -17.26 -11.88 30.63
C SER A 79 -16.24 -11.90 31.77
N LEU A 80 -15.39 -10.88 31.88
CA LEU A 80 -14.32 -10.83 32.87
C LEU A 80 -14.63 -9.81 33.97
N THR A 81 -14.18 -10.12 35.18
CA THR A 81 -14.22 -9.16 36.29
C THR A 81 -12.94 -8.32 36.31
N PHE A 82 -13.08 -7.01 36.51
CA PHE A 82 -11.94 -6.10 36.58
C PHE A 82 -10.88 -6.56 37.60
N ASN A 83 -9.62 -6.61 37.17
CA ASN A 83 -8.46 -6.97 37.98
C ASN A 83 -8.54 -8.36 38.66
N LYS A 84 -9.37 -9.28 38.12
CA LYS A 84 -9.41 -10.67 38.55
C LYS A 84 -8.95 -11.58 37.41
N PRO A 85 -7.74 -12.16 37.49
CA PRO A 85 -7.25 -13.08 36.47
C PRO A 85 -8.15 -14.32 36.35
N VAL A 86 -8.38 -14.75 35.11
CA VAL A 86 -9.05 -16.01 34.76
C VAL A 86 -8.02 -16.90 34.08
N GLU A 87 -7.70 -18.03 34.71
CA GLU A 87 -6.75 -19.01 34.18
C GLU A 87 -7.33 -19.73 32.97
N VAL A 88 -6.57 -19.76 31.87
CA VAL A 88 -6.93 -20.48 30.64
C VAL A 88 -6.03 -21.70 30.47
N ILE A 89 -4.72 -21.53 30.70
CA ILE A 89 -3.73 -22.61 30.70
C ILE A 89 -2.89 -22.48 31.99
N GLY A 90 -3.51 -22.84 33.12
CA GLY A 90 -2.94 -22.64 34.45
C GLY A 90 -2.42 -21.20 34.65
N GLN A 91 -1.28 -21.07 35.30
CA GLN A 91 -0.62 -19.78 35.54
C GLN A 91 0.19 -19.25 34.34
N PHE A 92 0.30 -20.00 33.24
CA PHE A 92 1.07 -19.58 32.06
C PHE A 92 0.28 -18.59 31.18
N PHE A 93 -1.02 -18.82 31.01
CA PHE A 93 -1.88 -17.96 30.19
C PHE A 93 -3.18 -17.65 30.94
N MET A 94 -3.36 -16.36 31.25
CA MET A 94 -4.50 -15.84 32.00
C MET A 94 -5.11 -14.65 31.27
N PHE A 95 -6.44 -14.58 31.27
CA PHE A 95 -7.14 -13.36 30.88
C PHE A 95 -7.31 -12.44 32.08
N THR A 96 -6.91 -11.18 31.94
CA THR A 96 -7.11 -10.16 32.97
C THR A 96 -7.69 -8.92 32.32
N LEU A 97 -8.85 -8.47 32.79
CA LEU A 97 -9.45 -7.22 32.35
C LEU A 97 -8.77 -6.03 33.02
N LEU A 98 -8.07 -5.23 32.22
CA LEU A 98 -7.42 -3.99 32.62
C LEU A 98 -7.85 -2.86 31.69
N TYR A 99 -7.95 -1.66 32.26
CA TYR A 99 -8.21 -0.45 31.51
C TYR A 99 -6.98 0.44 31.48
N ASN A 100 -6.51 0.78 30.30
CA ASN A 100 -5.32 1.59 30.11
C ASN A 100 -5.69 3.04 29.77
N LYS A 101 -5.46 3.94 30.74
CA LYS A 101 -5.57 5.40 30.53
C LYS A 101 -4.29 6.00 29.95
N GLY A 102 -3.15 5.33 30.14
CA GLY A 102 -1.83 5.73 29.69
C GLY A 102 -1.44 5.07 28.36
N GLY A 103 -0.14 4.88 28.16
CA GLY A 103 0.44 4.20 26.99
C GLY A 103 0.81 2.75 27.28
N ALA A 104 1.58 2.14 26.38
CA ALA A 104 2.14 0.80 26.61
C ALA A 104 3.04 0.79 27.85
N MET A 105 3.22 -0.38 28.47
CA MET A 105 4.15 -0.61 29.60
C MET A 105 3.91 0.31 30.81
N GLY A 106 2.67 0.74 31.05
CA GLY A 106 2.34 1.62 32.19
C GLY A 106 2.87 3.05 32.04
N THR A 107 3.33 3.44 30.85
CA THR A 107 3.78 4.81 30.60
C THR A 107 2.64 5.80 30.87
N ASN A 108 2.97 6.89 31.55
CA ASN A 108 2.06 8.00 31.83
C ASN A 108 2.75 9.32 31.47
N LEU A 109 2.79 9.60 30.17
CA LEU A 109 3.42 10.78 29.57
C LEU A 109 2.50 12.00 29.57
N GLY A 110 1.26 11.85 30.04
CA GLY A 110 0.28 12.92 30.07
C GLY A 110 -1.16 12.41 30.10
N SER A 111 -2.07 13.27 29.69
CA SER A 111 -3.51 12.94 29.64
C SER A 111 -3.83 11.93 28.56
N SER A 112 -5.03 11.34 28.62
CA SER A 112 -5.53 10.44 27.56
C SER A 112 -5.51 11.11 26.17
N ASN A 113 -5.70 12.43 26.12
CA ASN A 113 -5.63 13.22 24.88
C ASN A 113 -4.23 13.19 24.24
N TYR A 114 -3.16 13.15 25.03
CA TYR A 114 -1.79 13.01 24.52
C TYR A 114 -1.65 11.70 23.71
N TYR A 115 -2.15 10.61 24.27
CA TYR A 115 -2.12 9.30 23.61
C TYR A 115 -3.04 9.21 22.40
N LEU A 116 -4.21 9.86 22.44
CA LEU A 116 -5.11 9.96 21.29
C LEU A 116 -4.44 10.69 20.13
N ILE A 117 -3.83 11.86 20.39
CA ILE A 117 -3.19 12.68 19.36
C ILE A 117 -1.97 11.95 18.77
N SER A 118 -1.09 11.43 19.62
CA SER A 118 0.11 10.70 19.17
C SER A 118 -0.25 9.45 18.37
N ALA A 119 -1.21 8.63 18.83
CA ALA A 119 -1.65 7.45 18.09
C ALA A 119 -2.32 7.81 16.75
N SER A 120 -3.09 8.91 16.70
CA SER A 120 -3.68 9.41 15.46
C SER A 120 -2.62 9.83 14.44
N LEU A 121 -1.57 10.53 14.87
CA LEU A 121 -0.46 10.92 14.00
C LEU A 121 0.29 9.71 13.44
N ILE A 122 0.58 8.72 14.31
CA ILE A 122 1.23 7.47 13.89
C ILE A 122 0.34 6.71 12.89
N LEU A 123 -0.96 6.61 13.16
CA LEU A 123 -1.89 5.95 12.24
C LEU A 123 -1.93 6.64 10.88
N LEU A 124 -2.04 7.97 10.83
CA LEU A 124 -2.02 8.73 9.58
C LEU A 124 -0.73 8.49 8.80
N PHE A 125 0.42 8.48 9.48
CA PHE A 125 1.70 8.16 8.86
C PHE A 125 1.73 6.74 8.28
N VAL A 126 1.24 5.75 9.02
CA VAL A 126 1.17 4.35 8.56
C VAL A 126 0.24 4.21 7.35
N LEU A 127 -0.95 4.83 7.38
CA LEU A 127 -1.89 4.80 6.27
C LEU A 127 -1.31 5.48 5.03
N TYR A 128 -0.64 6.62 5.20
CA TYR A 128 0.09 7.28 4.11
C TYR A 128 1.17 6.36 3.53
N TYR A 129 1.94 5.69 4.40
CA TYR A 129 3.02 4.80 3.97
C TYR A 129 2.50 3.55 3.23
N ILE A 130 1.36 2.99 3.65
CA ILE A 130 0.63 1.95 2.92
C ILE A 130 0.18 2.47 1.56
N TYR A 131 -0.39 3.67 1.51
CA TYR A 131 -0.90 4.26 0.27
C TYR A 131 0.21 4.46 -0.77
N ILE A 132 1.37 5.01 -0.39
CA ILE A 132 2.48 5.21 -1.34
C ILE A 132 3.12 3.89 -1.79
N ASN A 133 3.10 2.85 -0.94
CA ASN A 133 3.67 1.53 -1.23
C ASN A 133 2.63 0.46 -1.61
N ARG A 134 1.42 0.87 -2.02
CA ARG A 134 0.25 0.01 -2.35
C ARG A 134 0.46 -1.06 -3.43
N THR A 135 1.63 -1.09 -4.06
CA THR A 135 2.03 -2.08 -5.06
C THR A 135 2.86 -3.22 -4.47
N LYS A 136 3.36 -3.06 -3.23
CA LYS A 136 4.22 -4.02 -2.52
C LYS A 136 3.46 -4.65 -1.35
N LEU A 137 2.75 -5.75 -1.61
CA LEU A 137 1.96 -6.45 -0.59
C LEU A 137 2.78 -6.89 0.63
N GLN A 138 4.03 -7.29 0.44
CA GLN A 138 4.96 -7.66 1.52
C GLN A 138 5.13 -6.56 2.57
N LEU A 139 5.00 -5.28 2.16
CA LEU A 139 5.08 -4.14 3.06
C LEU A 139 3.70 -3.72 3.57
N SER A 140 2.69 -3.68 2.69
CA SER A 140 1.36 -3.20 3.06
C SER A 140 0.65 -4.15 4.04
N ILE A 141 0.85 -5.46 3.96
CA ILE A 141 0.20 -6.45 4.84
C ILE A 141 0.55 -6.21 6.32
N PRO A 142 1.82 -6.26 6.77
CA PRO A 142 2.15 -6.07 8.19
C PRO A 142 1.73 -4.68 8.69
N LEU A 143 1.87 -3.64 7.88
CA LEU A 143 1.42 -2.30 8.23
C LEU A 143 -0.11 -2.21 8.40
N SER A 144 -0.86 -3.03 7.68
CA SER A 144 -2.32 -3.11 7.82
C SER A 144 -2.74 -3.68 9.16
N PHE A 145 -2.00 -4.67 9.70
CA PHE A 145 -2.23 -5.16 11.06
C PHE A 145 -1.96 -4.07 12.10
N ILE A 146 -0.86 -3.32 11.94
CA ILE A 146 -0.53 -2.19 12.82
C ILE A 146 -1.63 -1.12 12.76
N ALA A 147 -2.06 -0.73 11.56
CA ALA A 147 -3.12 0.26 11.38
C ALA A 147 -4.46 -0.20 11.96
N GLY A 148 -4.84 -1.47 11.76
CA GLY A 148 -6.06 -2.04 12.35
C GLY A 148 -6.06 -1.98 13.88
N GLY A 149 -4.96 -2.39 14.53
CA GLY A 149 -4.82 -2.31 15.98
C GLY A 149 -4.80 -0.87 16.50
N ALA A 150 -4.15 0.04 15.78
CA ALA A 150 -4.16 1.47 16.12
C ALA A 150 -5.56 2.08 16.02
N ILE A 151 -6.35 1.72 15.00
CA ILE A 151 -7.74 2.14 14.86
C ILE A 151 -8.58 1.64 16.05
N GLY A 152 -8.46 0.36 16.41
CA GLY A 152 -9.16 -0.21 17.57
C GLY A 152 -8.91 0.58 18.86
N ASN A 153 -7.64 0.88 19.16
CA ASN A 153 -7.28 1.69 20.32
C ASN A 153 -7.77 3.15 20.25
N LEU A 154 -7.83 3.74 19.04
CA LEU A 154 -8.37 5.09 18.87
C LEU A 154 -9.88 5.13 19.09
N ILE A 155 -10.62 4.11 18.64
CA ILE A 155 -12.06 3.98 18.88
C ILE A 155 -12.33 4.04 20.39
N ASP A 156 -11.61 3.26 21.19
CA ASP A 156 -11.81 3.24 22.64
C ASP A 156 -11.41 4.56 23.30
N ARG A 157 -10.32 5.20 22.86
CA ARG A 157 -9.92 6.50 23.42
C ARG A 157 -10.93 7.60 23.13
N ILE A 158 -11.52 7.62 21.93
CA ILE A 158 -12.52 8.61 21.56
C ILE A 158 -13.83 8.37 22.33
N THR A 159 -14.23 7.11 22.49
CA THR A 159 -15.55 6.76 23.08
C THR A 159 -15.52 6.62 24.60
N LEU A 160 -14.44 6.08 25.16
CA LEU A 160 -14.30 5.72 26.58
C LEU A 160 -13.21 6.52 27.30
N GLY A 161 -12.35 7.24 26.58
CA GLY A 161 -11.20 7.95 27.15
C GLY A 161 -10.08 7.03 27.67
N LYS A 162 -10.18 5.72 27.41
CA LYS A 162 -9.25 4.66 27.85
C LYS A 162 -9.32 3.51 26.85
N VAL A 163 -8.30 2.66 26.84
CA VAL A 163 -8.29 1.37 26.12
C VAL A 163 -8.65 0.25 27.07
#